data_AF-A0A6G0YWQ0-F1
#
_entry.id   AF-A0A6G0YWQ0-F1
#
_cell.length_a   1.000
_cell.length_b   1.000
_cell.length_c   1.000
_cell.angle_alpha   90.00
_cell.angle_beta   90.00
_cell.angle_gamma   90.00
#
_symmetry.space_group_name_H-M   'P 1'
#
loop_
_entity.id
_entity.type
_entity.pdbx_description
1 polymer ?
#
loop_
_entity_poly.entity_id
_entity_poly.type
_entity_poly.pdbx_seq_one_letter_code
_entity_poly.pdbx_strand_id
1 'polypeptide(L)'
;MTINRYLIYFSYIGTRFRGVQRQLTYDMLHNDDPSSVQGLLEYALKQLQPLNTPKLHISSRTDQGVHSFKSSAHLDLELPYTCHPNKLVFQVNNFLSSCEVPIKLIGAQIVPNDFNARACAKWRKYLYRLAVLKSEFKDLYTERFVFPIPITEEKRCYFILTNTDFDVELVKNVLPLFIGTKDFKTFMGKSGTNTDISTIRTWNNIEIVPGRSFYPTEFDKYYNYWDIHVDAKSFLYKQIRRTVGILIKVAQKIITYDDVKYMFDNPSINSWNTKVSTAPSHGLYLYDIGYDEKDLTLPIEYNQLEQPVHEESPVELTLDLKKEIVKQRIENRRISLAARTAKSIEKIKNHELLRSVKNVETKVITESGLIFKEIKSADGFKKQCLLNEQTYGFIVDSNPDLNAGHVFEFLYFGSQDIACDLNILNALQITDILSIGVTVPKYNDFMYKFIEAYDLPSFNMNSIFDECFLYIENIRLRNRRIFIHCNAGISRSPTIVIAYAMRHLKIGFGQAFKLVKETRLTINPNAGFLSQLKDYDNYLKNNLYLVHLFTIPIIIATINIVKLSPELR
;
A
#
# COMPACT_ATOMS: atom_id res chain seq x y z
N MET A 1 -23.19 33.48 -7.80
CA MET A 1 -22.28 32.41 -7.36
C MET A 1 -21.19 32.29 -8.40
N THR A 2 -19.92 32.34 -8.01
CA THR A 2 -18.77 32.40 -8.94
C THR A 2 -18.01 31.08 -8.90
N ILE A 3 -17.94 30.41 -10.05
CA ILE A 3 -17.02 29.29 -10.24
C ILE A 3 -15.60 29.86 -10.35
N ASN A 4 -14.70 29.37 -9.50
CA ASN A 4 -13.30 29.79 -9.52
C ASN A 4 -12.41 28.61 -9.90
N ARG A 5 -11.47 28.86 -10.83
CA ARG A 5 -10.39 27.91 -11.11
C ARG A 5 -9.26 28.12 -10.11
N TYR A 6 -8.92 27.07 -9.39
CA TYR A 6 -7.78 27.05 -8.48
C TYR A 6 -6.64 26.25 -9.10
N LEU A 7 -5.42 26.75 -8.97
CA LEU A 7 -4.19 25.98 -9.07
C LEU A 7 -3.75 25.61 -7.66
N ILE A 8 -3.69 24.31 -7.38
CA ILE A 8 -3.19 23.78 -6.11
C ILE A 8 -1.81 23.17 -6.30
N TYR A 9 -0.96 23.33 -5.28
CA TYR A 9 0.32 22.67 -5.15
C TYR A 9 0.25 21.67 -4.00
N PHE A 10 0.82 20.48 -4.20
CA PHE A 10 0.73 19.42 -3.20
C PHE A 10 1.96 18.50 -3.18
N SER A 11 2.24 17.96 -2.02
CA SER A 11 3.30 16.99 -1.75
C SER A 11 2.69 15.68 -1.26
N TYR A 12 3.38 14.56 -1.51
CA TYR A 12 2.92 13.26 -1.05
C TYR A 12 4.02 12.20 -0.98
N ILE A 13 3.79 11.21 -0.14
CA ILE A 13 4.58 9.99 -0.06
C ILE A 13 3.93 8.91 -0.91
N GLY A 14 4.57 8.57 -2.05
CA GLY A 14 4.00 7.70 -3.07
C GLY A 14 3.84 6.22 -2.72
N THR A 15 4.53 5.72 -1.69
CA THR A 15 4.65 4.28 -1.41
C THR A 15 3.33 3.61 -1.03
N ARG A 16 2.34 4.36 -0.56
CA ARG A 16 0.99 3.86 -0.23
C ARG A 16 -0.01 3.95 -1.39
N PHE A 17 0.38 4.53 -2.53
CA PHE A 17 -0.54 4.86 -3.63
C PHE A 17 -0.20 4.09 -4.92
N ARG A 18 -1.23 3.77 -5.71
CA ARG A 18 -1.11 3.15 -7.06
C ARG A 18 -0.63 4.14 -8.14
N GLY A 19 -0.20 5.32 -7.73
CA GLY A 19 0.19 6.43 -8.58
C GLY A 19 -0.62 7.68 -8.24
N VAL A 20 -0.30 8.78 -8.93
CA VAL A 20 -1.00 10.05 -8.69
C VAL A 20 -2.38 10.09 -9.35
N GLN A 21 -2.51 9.52 -10.56
CA GLN A 21 -3.72 9.62 -11.34
C GLN A 21 -4.76 8.61 -10.85
N ARG A 22 -6.02 9.06 -10.76
CA ARG A 22 -7.15 8.19 -10.48
C ARG A 22 -7.26 7.09 -11.54
N GLN A 23 -7.45 5.86 -11.09
CA GLN A 23 -7.73 4.70 -11.94
C GLN A 23 -9.08 4.13 -11.53
N LEU A 24 -10.10 4.39 -12.36
CA LEU A 24 -11.39 3.76 -12.20
C LEU A 24 -11.24 2.30 -12.63
N THR A 25 -11.15 1.40 -11.66
CA THR A 25 -11.26 -0.03 -11.92
C THR A 25 -12.75 -0.38 -12.05
N TYR A 26 -13.07 -1.33 -12.93
CA TYR A 26 -14.45 -1.71 -13.30
C TYR A 26 -15.34 -2.05 -12.08
N ASP A 27 -14.74 -2.43 -10.94
CA ASP A 27 -15.42 -2.81 -9.70
C ASP A 27 -15.80 -1.64 -8.76
N MET A 28 -15.47 -0.38 -9.09
CA MET A 28 -15.83 0.75 -8.22
C MET A 28 -17.27 1.21 -8.50
N LEU A 29 -18.24 0.67 -7.75
CA LEU A 29 -19.63 1.14 -7.68
C LEU A 29 -19.75 2.62 -7.23
N HIS A 30 -18.66 3.23 -6.75
CA HIS A 30 -18.57 4.61 -6.30
C HIS A 30 -17.45 5.33 -7.06
N ASN A 31 -17.66 6.60 -7.44
CA ASN A 31 -16.67 7.41 -8.18
C ASN A 31 -15.41 7.80 -7.35
N ASP A 32 -15.24 7.23 -6.15
CA ASP A 32 -14.19 7.58 -5.20
C ASP A 32 -13.05 6.54 -5.24
N ASP A 33 -11.82 7.01 -5.43
CA ASP A 33 -10.62 6.17 -5.50
C ASP A 33 -9.69 6.48 -4.31
N PRO A 34 -9.75 5.71 -3.21
CA PRO A 34 -8.93 5.96 -2.04
C PRO A 34 -7.46 5.53 -2.22
N SER A 35 -7.12 4.93 -3.36
CA SER A 35 -5.82 4.30 -3.60
C SER A 35 -4.87 5.14 -4.47
N SER A 36 -5.37 6.25 -5.02
CA SER A 36 -4.57 7.23 -5.76
C SER A 36 -4.55 8.58 -5.03
N VAL A 37 -3.51 9.37 -5.30
CA VAL A 37 -3.38 10.72 -4.74
C VAL A 37 -4.51 11.62 -5.23
N GLN A 38 -4.85 11.54 -6.53
CA GLN A 38 -5.92 12.31 -7.13
C GLN A 38 -7.27 11.99 -6.50
N GLY A 39 -7.63 10.71 -6.35
CA GLY A 39 -8.94 10.33 -5.81
C GLY A 39 -9.14 10.79 -4.37
N LEU A 40 -8.12 10.67 -3.51
CA LEU A 40 -8.17 11.20 -2.14
C LEU A 40 -8.22 12.72 -2.08
N LEU A 41 -7.50 13.42 -2.96
CA LEU A 41 -7.59 14.88 -3.04
C LEU A 41 -8.97 15.33 -3.49
N GLU A 42 -9.54 14.71 -4.52
CA GLU A 42 -10.91 14.98 -4.98
C GLU A 42 -11.92 14.73 -3.86
N TYR A 43 -11.76 13.65 -3.09
CA TYR A 43 -12.60 13.36 -1.93
C TYR A 43 -12.45 14.40 -0.82
N ALA A 44 -11.23 14.84 -0.52
CA ALA A 44 -10.97 15.89 0.47
C ALA A 44 -11.57 17.23 0.05
N LEU A 45 -11.55 17.54 -1.25
CA LEU A 45 -12.15 18.75 -1.81
C LEU A 45 -13.69 18.71 -1.77
N LYS A 46 -14.31 17.53 -1.88
CA LYS A 46 -15.77 17.38 -1.66
C LYS A 46 -16.20 17.78 -0.25
N GLN A 47 -15.31 17.68 0.75
CA GLN A 47 -15.61 18.10 2.13
C GLN A 47 -15.81 19.61 2.28
N LEU A 48 -15.42 20.41 1.28
CA LEU A 48 -15.71 21.84 1.22
C LEU A 48 -17.17 22.13 0.86
N GLN A 49 -17.95 21.09 0.53
CA GLN A 49 -19.34 21.14 0.06
C GLN A 49 -19.53 22.05 -1.17
N PRO A 50 -18.74 21.84 -2.24
CA PRO A 50 -18.98 22.54 -3.50
C PRO A 50 -20.29 22.07 -4.15
N LEU A 51 -20.92 22.96 -4.89
CA LEU A 51 -22.12 22.71 -5.68
C LEU A 51 -21.82 21.83 -6.91
N ASN A 52 -20.59 21.93 -7.43
CA ASN A 52 -20.09 21.09 -8.52
C ASN A 52 -19.25 19.91 -7.99
N THR A 53 -19.10 18.86 -8.81
CA THR A 53 -18.19 17.75 -8.48
C THR A 53 -16.74 18.16 -8.73
N PRO A 54 -15.85 18.16 -7.70
CA PRO A 54 -14.44 18.49 -7.89
C PRO A 54 -13.77 17.50 -8.84
N LYS A 55 -13.11 18.02 -9.87
CA LYS A 55 -12.35 17.22 -10.83
C LYS A 55 -10.94 17.78 -10.93
N LEU A 56 -9.97 16.98 -10.55
CA LEU A 56 -8.58 17.41 -10.47
C LEU A 56 -7.85 17.11 -11.79
N HIS A 57 -7.20 18.12 -12.35
CA HIS A 57 -6.42 18.01 -13.57
C HIS A 57 -4.92 18.14 -13.26
N ILE A 58 -4.29 16.99 -13.03
CA ILE A 58 -2.88 16.88 -12.63
C ILE A 58 -1.90 17.36 -13.71
N SER A 59 -0.90 18.12 -13.29
CA SER A 59 0.18 18.65 -14.14
C SER A 59 1.13 17.56 -14.64
N SER A 60 1.45 16.58 -13.81
CA SER A 60 2.34 15.47 -14.14
C SER A 60 1.81 14.15 -13.57
N ARG A 61 1.99 13.07 -14.34
CA ARG A 61 1.71 11.71 -13.87
C ARG A 61 2.94 11.16 -13.17
N THR A 62 2.73 10.45 -12.06
CA THR A 62 3.75 9.66 -11.39
C THR A 62 3.27 8.23 -11.21
N ASP A 63 4.18 7.28 -11.42
CA ASP A 63 3.91 5.85 -11.24
C ASP A 63 3.68 5.49 -9.76
N GLN A 64 3.18 4.27 -9.53
CA GLN A 64 3.10 3.68 -8.19
C GLN A 64 4.45 3.77 -7.44
N GLY A 65 4.39 4.25 -6.20
CA GLY A 65 5.56 4.37 -5.33
C GLY A 65 6.43 5.61 -5.54
N VAL A 66 6.20 6.41 -6.58
CA VAL A 66 6.95 7.67 -6.81
C VAL A 66 6.44 8.78 -5.90
N HIS A 67 7.35 9.50 -5.27
CA HIS A 67 7.04 10.59 -4.33
C HIS A 67 6.91 11.94 -5.03
N SER A 68 6.45 12.96 -4.30
CA SER A 68 6.45 14.34 -4.78
C SER A 68 6.70 15.33 -3.66
N PHE A 69 7.65 16.24 -3.86
CA PHE A 69 7.82 17.42 -3.00
C PHE A 69 6.88 18.55 -3.42
N LYS A 70 6.71 18.76 -4.72
CA LYS A 70 5.82 19.78 -5.27
C LYS A 70 5.25 19.34 -6.62
N SER A 71 4.08 18.72 -6.55
CA SER A 71 3.21 18.51 -7.68
C SER A 71 2.20 19.65 -7.75
N SER A 72 1.47 19.73 -8.86
CA SER A 72 0.39 20.69 -9.00
C SER A 72 -0.76 20.15 -9.82
N ALA A 73 -1.93 20.74 -9.63
CA ALA A 73 -3.11 20.44 -10.42
C ALA A 73 -4.05 21.65 -10.44
N HIS A 74 -4.88 21.75 -11.46
CA HIS A 74 -5.97 22.72 -11.45
C HIS A 74 -7.32 22.03 -11.28
N LEU A 75 -8.29 22.79 -10.79
CA LEU A 75 -9.68 22.39 -10.68
C LEU A 75 -10.60 23.60 -10.62
N ASP A 76 -11.85 23.37 -10.98
CA ASP A 76 -12.91 24.36 -10.86
C ASP A 76 -13.76 24.02 -9.63
N LEU A 77 -13.99 25.00 -8.76
CA LEU A 77 -14.85 24.88 -7.59
C LEU A 77 -15.92 25.96 -7.59
N GLU A 78 -17.16 25.53 -7.45
CA GLU A 78 -18.33 26.36 -7.22
C GLU A 78 -18.73 26.18 -5.76
N LEU A 79 -18.27 27.10 -4.90
CA LEU A 79 -18.55 27.05 -3.46
C LEU A 79 -19.72 27.98 -3.12
N PRO A 80 -20.59 27.61 -2.14
CA PRO A 80 -21.67 28.48 -1.69
C PRO A 80 -21.18 29.70 -0.89
N TYR A 81 -19.85 29.87 -0.75
CA TYR A 81 -19.18 30.96 -0.05
C TYR A 81 -17.88 31.34 -0.75
N THR A 82 -17.40 32.56 -0.54
CA THR A 82 -16.07 32.99 -0.97
C THR A 82 -14.99 32.24 -0.20
N CYS A 83 -14.09 31.58 -0.93
CA CYS A 83 -13.01 30.78 -0.34
C CYS A 83 -11.65 31.31 -0.79
N HIS A 84 -10.94 31.98 0.12
CA HIS A 84 -9.57 32.37 -0.12
C HIS A 84 -8.67 31.13 -0.27
N PRO A 85 -7.69 31.09 -1.19
CA PRO A 85 -6.83 29.92 -1.41
C PRO A 85 -6.18 29.34 -0.14
N ASN A 86 -5.72 30.19 0.79
CA ASN A 86 -5.17 29.74 2.07
C ASN A 86 -6.21 29.01 2.95
N LYS A 87 -7.48 29.41 2.90
CA LYS A 87 -8.58 28.76 3.63
C LYS A 87 -8.86 27.37 3.04
N LEU A 88 -8.85 27.26 1.70
CA LEU A 88 -8.93 25.98 0.98
C LEU A 88 -7.81 25.04 1.43
N VAL A 89 -6.55 25.51 1.42
CA VAL A 89 -5.39 24.72 1.88
C VAL A 89 -5.58 24.25 3.31
N PHE A 90 -5.99 25.13 4.22
CA PHE A 90 -6.21 24.79 5.63
C PHE A 90 -7.29 23.71 5.80
N GLN A 91 -8.46 23.89 5.20
CA GLN A 91 -9.59 22.97 5.37
C GLN A 91 -9.28 21.58 4.78
N VAL A 92 -8.71 21.53 3.58
CA VAL A 92 -8.33 20.27 2.93
C VAL A 92 -7.23 19.56 3.74
N ASN A 93 -6.19 20.29 4.19
CA ASN A 93 -5.13 19.69 5.00
C ASN A 93 -5.60 19.21 6.36
N ASN A 94 -6.58 19.88 6.98
CA ASN A 94 -7.18 19.46 8.23
C ASN A 94 -7.88 18.10 8.06
N PHE A 95 -8.66 17.95 6.99
CA PHE A 95 -9.28 16.67 6.65
C PHE A 95 -8.22 15.57 6.37
N LEU A 96 -7.26 15.82 5.48
CA LEU A 96 -6.20 14.86 5.15
C LEU A 96 -5.39 14.44 6.39
N SER A 97 -5.14 15.38 7.32
CA SER A 97 -4.49 15.08 8.60
C SER A 97 -5.34 14.19 9.50
N SER A 98 -6.65 14.45 9.60
CA SER A 98 -7.55 13.63 10.42
C SER A 98 -7.67 12.20 9.93
N CYS A 99 -7.44 11.97 8.63
CA CYS A 99 -7.41 10.65 8.02
C CYS A 99 -6.00 10.02 7.96
N GLU A 100 -4.98 10.66 8.53
CA GLU A 100 -3.58 10.19 8.52
C GLU A 100 -3.03 9.88 7.11
N VAL A 101 -3.51 10.63 6.11
CA VAL A 101 -3.11 10.46 4.72
C VAL A 101 -1.80 11.23 4.48
N PRO A 102 -0.78 10.62 3.85
CA PRO A 102 0.50 11.26 3.62
C PRO A 102 0.48 12.16 2.36
N ILE A 103 -0.52 13.03 2.28
CA ILE A 103 -0.70 14.06 1.24
C ILE A 103 -0.87 15.40 1.95
N LYS A 104 -0.23 16.46 1.43
CA LYS A 104 -0.40 17.82 1.93
C LYS A 104 -0.51 18.80 0.78
N LEU A 105 -1.51 19.68 0.84
CA LEU A 105 -1.50 20.90 0.06
C LEU A 105 -0.43 21.83 0.64
N ILE A 106 0.47 22.30 -0.22
CA ILE A 106 1.54 23.23 0.15
C ILE A 106 1.22 24.67 -0.27
N GLY A 107 0.24 24.85 -1.16
CA GLY A 107 -0.23 26.16 -1.59
C GLY A 107 -1.40 26.06 -2.54
N ALA A 108 -2.12 27.17 -2.72
CA ALA A 108 -3.16 27.30 -3.72
C ALA A 108 -3.24 28.77 -4.18
N GLN A 109 -3.73 28.99 -5.39
CA GLN A 109 -4.03 30.32 -5.92
C GLN A 109 -5.18 30.22 -6.93
N ILE A 110 -5.88 31.34 -7.14
CA ILE A 110 -6.87 31.44 -8.22
C ILE A 110 -6.10 31.76 -9.52
N VAL A 111 -6.50 31.15 -10.63
CA VAL A 111 -5.86 31.32 -11.94
C VAL A 111 -6.92 31.56 -13.02
N PRO A 112 -6.54 32.08 -14.21
CA PRO A 112 -7.46 32.25 -15.32
C PRO A 112 -8.24 30.97 -15.68
N ASN A 113 -9.48 31.13 -16.17
CA ASN A 113 -10.36 30.01 -16.51
C ASN A 113 -9.88 29.16 -17.70
N ASP A 114 -8.91 29.64 -18.46
CA ASP A 114 -8.24 28.92 -19.55
C ASP A 114 -6.93 28.25 -19.11
N PHE A 115 -6.45 28.52 -17.89
CA PHE A 115 -5.24 27.91 -17.36
C PHE A 115 -5.36 26.39 -17.28
N ASN A 116 -4.32 25.69 -17.75
CA ASN A 116 -4.23 24.24 -17.67
C ASN A 116 -2.89 23.80 -17.08
N ALA A 117 -2.93 23.25 -15.86
CA ALA A 117 -1.74 22.80 -15.12
C ALA A 117 -0.82 21.83 -15.91
N ARG A 118 -1.35 21.05 -16.87
CA ARG A 118 -0.53 20.14 -17.67
C ARG A 118 0.07 20.84 -18.88
N ALA A 119 -0.73 21.59 -19.62
CA ALA A 119 -0.33 22.23 -20.88
C ALA A 119 0.57 23.46 -20.66
N CYS A 120 0.28 24.26 -19.63
CA CYS A 120 1.02 25.48 -19.29
C CYS A 120 2.36 25.20 -18.57
N ALA A 121 2.57 23.98 -18.07
CA ALA A 121 3.82 23.62 -17.39
C ALA A 121 5.02 23.73 -18.33
N LYS A 122 5.95 24.64 -18.01
CA LYS A 122 7.16 24.92 -18.79
C LYS A 122 8.22 23.86 -18.61
N TRP A 123 8.38 23.42 -17.37
CA TRP A 123 9.36 22.41 -16.98
C TRP A 123 8.85 21.60 -15.80
N ARG A 124 9.41 20.39 -15.69
CA ARG A 124 9.20 19.46 -14.58
C ARG A 124 10.58 19.02 -14.14
N LYS A 125 10.89 19.21 -12.86
CA LYS A 125 12.14 18.79 -12.24
C LYS A 125 11.89 17.51 -11.46
N TYR A 126 12.74 16.52 -11.68
CA TYR A 126 12.74 15.27 -10.94
C TYR A 126 14.05 15.12 -10.18
N LEU A 127 13.96 14.46 -9.03
CA LEU A 127 15.09 14.05 -8.22
C LEU A 127 15.03 12.54 -8.05
N TYR A 128 16.13 11.84 -8.33
CA TYR A 128 16.30 10.44 -7.94
C TYR A 128 17.39 10.34 -6.87
N ARG A 129 17.05 9.75 -5.73
CA ARG A 129 17.96 9.59 -4.59
C ARG A 129 18.50 8.16 -4.53
N LEU A 130 19.81 8.04 -4.41
CA LEU A 130 20.51 6.75 -4.30
C LEU A 130 21.57 6.78 -3.20
N ALA A 131 21.77 5.64 -2.55
CA ALA A 131 22.76 5.45 -1.50
C ALA A 131 23.59 4.20 -1.84
N VAL A 132 24.90 4.36 -2.01
CA VAL A 132 25.80 3.28 -2.43
C VAL A 132 26.69 2.89 -1.26
N LEU A 133 26.83 1.59 -1.01
CA LEU A 133 27.76 1.09 0.00
C LEU A 133 29.20 1.58 -0.27
N LYS A 134 29.86 2.16 0.74
CA LYS A 134 31.24 2.62 0.59
C LYS A 134 32.19 1.46 0.32
N SER A 135 33.27 1.74 -0.42
CA SER A 135 34.26 0.74 -0.83
C SER A 135 34.90 0.00 0.35
N GLU A 136 35.11 0.69 1.47
CA GLU A 136 35.68 0.14 2.70
C GLU A 136 34.81 -0.94 3.37
N PHE A 137 33.53 -1.06 3.01
CA PHE A 137 32.61 -2.07 3.53
C PHE A 137 32.24 -3.16 2.51
N LYS A 138 32.84 -3.16 1.31
CA LYS A 138 32.51 -4.12 0.25
C LYS A 138 32.80 -5.58 0.62
N ASP A 139 33.83 -5.82 1.43
CA ASP A 139 34.22 -7.19 1.83
C ASP A 139 33.17 -7.84 2.75
N LEU A 140 32.35 -7.03 3.41
CA LEU A 140 31.23 -7.48 4.23
C LEU A 140 29.94 -7.67 3.41
N TYR A 141 30.01 -7.70 2.07
CA TYR A 141 28.84 -7.86 1.20
C TYR A 141 28.07 -9.17 1.44
N THR A 142 28.76 -10.26 1.77
CA THR A 142 28.12 -11.54 2.13
C THR A 142 27.21 -11.41 3.35
N GLU A 143 27.45 -10.39 4.18
CA GLU A 143 26.68 -10.01 5.35
C GLU A 143 25.75 -8.80 5.06
N ARG A 144 25.29 -8.62 3.82
CA ARG A 144 24.47 -7.45 3.41
C ARG A 144 23.25 -7.14 4.28
N PHE A 145 22.72 -8.12 5.01
CA PHE A 145 21.59 -7.95 5.94
C PHE A 145 21.99 -7.27 7.26
N VAL A 146 23.29 -7.09 7.50
CA VAL A 146 23.86 -6.42 8.67
C VAL A 146 23.96 -4.90 8.45
N PHE A 147 23.94 -4.41 7.19
CA PHE A 147 24.00 -2.96 6.94
C PHE A 147 22.63 -2.31 7.21
N PRO A 148 22.51 -1.51 8.29
CA PRO A 148 21.26 -0.87 8.61
C PRO A 148 20.94 0.21 7.57
N ILE A 149 19.66 0.32 7.21
CA ILE A 149 19.13 1.42 6.41
C ILE A 149 18.46 2.40 7.38
N PRO A 150 18.81 3.70 7.37
CA PRO A 150 18.12 4.69 8.17
C PRO A 150 16.60 4.62 7.94
N ILE A 151 15.81 4.54 9.01
CA ILE A 151 14.34 4.41 8.90
C ILE A 151 13.69 5.58 8.14
N THR A 152 14.31 6.76 8.19
CA THR A 152 13.89 7.96 7.45
C THR A 152 14.10 7.83 5.94
N GLU A 153 14.97 6.91 5.51
CA GLU A 153 15.31 6.64 4.12
C GLU A 153 14.62 5.38 3.56
N GLU A 154 13.97 4.58 4.42
CA GLU A 154 13.27 3.37 4.00
C GLU A 154 12.18 3.70 2.98
N LYS A 155 12.29 3.11 1.78
CA LYS A 155 11.40 3.41 0.64
C LYS A 155 11.35 4.91 0.32
N ARG A 156 12.46 5.62 0.46
CA ARG A 156 12.69 7.03 0.11
C ARG A 156 14.02 7.28 -0.61
N CYS A 157 14.90 6.29 -0.57
CA CYS A 157 16.16 6.28 -1.29
C CYS A 157 16.41 4.87 -1.82
N TYR A 158 17.06 4.76 -2.99
CA TYR A 158 17.45 3.45 -3.50
C TYR A 158 18.84 3.06 -2.97
N PHE A 159 18.87 2.08 -2.07
CA PHE A 159 20.11 1.54 -1.53
C PHE A 159 20.70 0.48 -2.46
N ILE A 160 21.94 0.71 -2.89
CA ILE A 160 22.73 -0.18 -3.74
C ILE A 160 23.78 -0.84 -2.85
N LEU A 161 23.41 -2.01 -2.32
CA LEU A 161 24.31 -2.90 -1.61
C LEU A 161 24.97 -3.81 -2.66
N THR A 162 26.17 -3.47 -3.10
CA THR A 162 26.92 -4.25 -4.09
C THR A 162 28.40 -4.28 -3.75
N ASN A 163 29.06 -5.38 -4.11
CA ASN A 163 30.51 -5.50 -4.06
C ASN A 163 31.20 -4.89 -5.30
N THR A 164 30.43 -4.47 -6.31
CA THR A 164 30.99 -3.85 -7.52
C THR A 164 31.45 -2.42 -7.25
N ASP A 165 32.46 -1.96 -8.00
CA ASP A 165 32.83 -0.56 -8.00
C ASP A 165 31.70 0.34 -8.47
N PHE A 166 31.65 1.56 -7.95
CA PHE A 166 30.67 2.56 -8.33
C PHE A 166 31.41 3.86 -8.64
N ASP A 167 31.69 4.07 -9.92
CA ASP A 167 32.47 5.19 -10.41
C ASP A 167 31.55 6.28 -10.97
N VAL A 168 31.43 7.37 -10.23
CA VAL A 168 30.58 8.50 -10.61
C VAL A 168 31.18 9.34 -11.73
N GLU A 169 32.49 9.31 -11.95
CA GLU A 169 33.11 10.06 -13.04
C GLU A 169 32.70 9.45 -14.40
N LEU A 170 32.55 8.13 -14.49
CA LEU A 170 31.98 7.47 -15.67
C LEU A 170 30.53 7.92 -15.93
N VAL A 171 29.75 8.12 -14.86
CA VAL A 171 28.39 8.66 -14.98
C VAL A 171 28.43 10.06 -15.55
N LYS A 172 29.26 10.95 -14.99
CA LYS A 172 29.40 12.34 -15.47
C LYS A 172 29.77 12.41 -16.95
N ASN A 173 30.61 11.49 -17.44
CA ASN A 173 30.99 11.42 -18.86
C ASN A 173 29.82 11.08 -19.80
N VAL A 174 28.82 10.32 -19.35
CA VAL A 174 27.65 9.94 -20.18
C VAL A 174 26.49 10.93 -20.08
N LEU A 175 26.38 11.73 -19.03
CA LEU A 175 25.27 12.67 -18.83
C LEU A 175 25.04 13.62 -20.03
N PRO A 176 26.08 14.19 -20.69
CA PRO A 176 25.88 15.06 -21.85
C PRO A 176 25.13 14.41 -23.02
N LEU A 177 25.17 13.08 -23.15
CA LEU A 177 24.43 12.36 -24.20
C LEU A 177 22.91 12.52 -24.07
N PHE A 178 22.41 12.84 -22.87
CA PHE A 178 20.97 12.98 -22.60
C PHE A 178 20.45 14.40 -22.81
N ILE A 179 21.32 15.42 -22.87
CA ILE A 179 20.92 16.83 -22.95
C ILE A 179 20.52 17.21 -24.39
N GLY A 180 19.50 18.05 -24.53
CA GLY A 180 19.00 18.53 -25.82
C GLY A 180 17.83 17.70 -26.37
N THR A 181 17.48 17.97 -27.63
CA THR A 181 16.34 17.33 -28.32
C THR A 181 16.77 16.01 -28.95
N LYS A 182 16.22 14.90 -28.46
CA LYS A 182 16.58 13.53 -28.89
C LYS A 182 15.35 12.63 -28.91
N ASP A 183 15.45 11.54 -29.66
CA ASP A 183 14.46 10.46 -29.57
C ASP A 183 14.78 9.56 -28.37
N PHE A 184 13.88 9.54 -27.39
CA PHE A 184 14.00 8.75 -26.18
C PHE A 184 13.23 7.42 -26.23
N LYS A 185 12.87 6.93 -27.42
CA LYS A 185 12.11 5.69 -27.62
C LYS A 185 12.71 4.49 -26.88
N THR A 186 14.04 4.33 -26.90
CA THR A 186 14.76 3.26 -26.19
C THR A 186 14.57 3.33 -24.67
N PHE A 187 14.45 4.54 -24.13
CA PHE A 187 14.31 4.82 -22.70
C PHE A 187 12.86 4.76 -22.21
N MET A 188 11.89 4.63 -23.10
CA MET A 188 10.48 4.49 -22.75
C MET A 188 10.17 3.05 -22.28
N GLY A 189 9.42 2.91 -21.19
CA GLY A 189 8.87 1.62 -20.78
C GLY A 189 7.69 1.20 -21.68
N LYS A 190 7.47 -0.11 -21.85
CA LYS A 190 6.27 -0.62 -22.54
C LYS A 190 5.00 -0.15 -21.81
N SER A 191 4.13 0.58 -22.50
CA SER A 191 2.78 0.93 -22.03
C SER A 191 1.77 -0.06 -22.60
N GLY A 192 0.72 -0.42 -21.85
CA GLY A 192 -0.38 -1.27 -22.35
C GLY A 192 -1.32 -0.55 -23.33
N THR A 193 -1.12 0.75 -23.55
CA THR A 193 -1.90 1.56 -24.48
C THR A 193 -1.13 1.79 -25.78
N ASN A 194 -1.64 1.29 -26.90
CA ASN A 194 -1.15 1.62 -28.25
C ASN A 194 -1.54 3.06 -28.58
N THR A 195 -0.63 4.00 -28.36
CA THR A 195 -0.80 5.37 -28.86
C THR A 195 0.49 5.79 -29.53
N ASP A 196 0.41 6.25 -30.77
CA ASP A 196 1.48 6.92 -31.52
C ASP A 196 1.85 8.24 -30.84
N ILE A 197 2.53 8.16 -29.70
CA ILE A 197 3.09 9.32 -29.02
C ILE A 197 4.47 9.59 -29.61
N SER A 198 4.74 10.85 -29.93
CA SER A 198 6.11 11.27 -30.22
C SER A 198 7.01 10.92 -29.04
N THR A 199 8.13 10.25 -29.33
CA THR A 199 9.16 9.87 -28.35
C THR A 199 10.30 10.89 -28.29
N ILE A 200 10.23 11.95 -29.09
CA ILE A 200 11.20 13.03 -29.09
C ILE A 200 10.96 13.92 -27.87
N ARG A 201 11.99 14.11 -27.03
CA ARG A 201 11.95 15.00 -25.87
C ARG A 201 13.18 15.90 -25.87
N THR A 202 13.04 17.07 -25.25
CA THR A 202 14.14 18.00 -25.00
C THR A 202 14.41 18.02 -23.51
N TRP A 203 15.58 17.54 -23.11
CA TRP A 203 16.05 17.67 -21.73
C TRP A 203 16.92 18.92 -21.62
N ASN A 204 16.64 19.73 -20.61
CA ASN A 204 17.36 20.98 -20.36
C ASN A 204 18.61 20.72 -19.53
N ASN A 205 18.49 19.85 -18.53
CA ASN A 205 19.58 19.51 -17.62
C ASN A 205 19.46 18.07 -17.11
N ILE A 206 20.60 17.43 -16.88
CA ILE A 206 20.74 16.26 -16.02
C ILE A 206 22.08 16.32 -15.31
N GLU A 207 22.07 16.11 -14.00
CA GLU A 207 23.28 16.13 -13.18
C GLU A 207 23.20 15.07 -12.08
N ILE A 208 24.38 14.61 -11.64
CA ILE A 208 24.55 13.79 -10.44
C ILE A 208 25.43 14.57 -9.47
N VAL A 209 24.92 14.78 -8.26
CA VAL A 209 25.62 15.53 -7.21
C VAL A 209 25.67 14.72 -5.91
N PRO A 210 26.65 14.96 -5.02
CA PRO A 210 26.66 14.37 -3.70
C PRO A 210 25.36 14.70 -2.95
N GLY A 211 24.70 13.67 -2.44
CA GLY A 211 23.48 13.78 -1.64
C GLY A 211 23.77 13.64 -0.15
N ARG A 212 22.70 13.62 0.64
CA ARG A 212 22.72 13.31 2.08
C ARG A 212 21.43 12.63 2.50
N SER A 213 21.44 11.94 3.64
CA SER A 213 20.20 11.48 4.26
C SER A 213 19.35 12.66 4.73
N PHE A 214 18.02 12.49 4.74
CA PHE A 214 17.09 13.49 5.25
C PHE A 214 17.27 13.72 6.74
N TYR A 215 17.67 12.67 7.46
CA TYR A 215 18.02 12.75 8.87
C TYR A 215 19.30 11.94 9.11
N PRO A 216 20.44 12.62 9.30
CA PRO A 216 21.70 11.96 9.59
C PRO A 216 21.64 11.10 10.86
N THR A 217 22.14 9.88 10.73
CA THR A 217 22.26 8.84 11.75
C THR A 217 23.65 8.22 11.69
N GLU A 218 24.01 7.42 12.68
CA GLU A 218 25.28 6.68 12.68
C GLU A 218 25.42 5.70 11.51
N PHE A 219 24.32 5.29 10.89
CA PHE A 219 24.29 4.36 9.76
C PHE A 219 24.73 5.01 8.44
N ASP A 220 24.71 6.34 8.35
CA ASP A 220 25.17 7.05 7.15
C ASP A 220 26.66 6.85 6.89
N LYS A 221 27.43 6.43 7.91
CA LYS A 221 28.85 6.09 7.74
C LYS A 221 29.07 4.99 6.69
N TYR A 222 28.08 4.11 6.45
CA TYR A 222 28.20 3.01 5.50
C TYR A 222 27.97 3.41 4.03
N TYR A 223 27.38 4.58 3.77
CA TYR A 223 26.88 4.91 2.44
C TYR A 223 27.43 6.24 1.89
N ASN A 224 27.62 6.28 0.58
CA ASN A 224 27.74 7.51 -0.20
C ASN A 224 26.39 7.81 -0.85
N TYR A 225 25.81 8.95 -0.51
CA TYR A 225 24.55 9.40 -1.09
C TYR A 225 24.78 10.20 -2.36
N TRP A 226 23.90 10.03 -3.34
CA TRP A 226 23.89 10.81 -4.56
C TRP A 226 22.46 11.18 -4.95
N ASP A 227 22.34 12.39 -5.49
CA ASP A 227 21.10 12.96 -5.98
C ASP A 227 21.25 13.19 -7.48
N ILE A 228 20.36 12.57 -8.26
CA ILE A 228 20.30 12.78 -9.71
C ILE A 228 19.14 13.72 -10.02
N HIS A 229 19.46 14.93 -10.48
CA HIS A 229 18.48 15.92 -10.88
C HIS A 229 18.27 15.89 -12.39
N VAL A 230 17.02 15.95 -12.82
CA VAL A 230 16.66 15.99 -14.25
C VAL A 230 15.59 17.06 -14.48
N ASP A 231 15.80 17.90 -15.48
CA ASP A 231 14.88 18.95 -15.91
C ASP A 231 14.52 18.77 -17.39
N ALA A 232 13.22 18.70 -17.67
CA ALA A 232 12.70 18.77 -19.03
C ALA A 232 11.28 19.34 -19.04
N LYS A 233 10.82 19.77 -20.23
CA LYS A 233 9.41 20.11 -20.43
C LYS A 233 8.50 18.91 -20.14
N SER A 234 8.87 17.72 -20.59
CA SER A 234 8.06 16.51 -20.38
C SER A 234 8.90 15.23 -20.47
N PHE A 235 8.37 14.14 -19.91
CA PHE A 235 9.01 12.84 -19.88
C PHE A 235 8.07 11.74 -20.39
N LEU A 236 8.64 10.69 -20.97
CA LEU A 236 7.96 9.46 -21.37
C LEU A 236 7.76 8.53 -20.17
N TYR A 237 6.87 7.54 -20.34
CA TYR A 237 6.61 6.54 -19.31
C TYR A 237 7.89 5.79 -18.91
N LYS A 238 8.20 5.78 -17.60
CA LYS A 238 9.43 5.21 -16.99
C LYS A 238 10.77 5.78 -17.48
N GLN A 239 10.79 6.83 -18.30
CA GLN A 239 12.01 7.36 -18.93
C GLN A 239 13.13 7.66 -17.92
N ILE A 240 12.80 8.35 -16.84
CA ILE A 240 13.78 8.76 -15.83
C ILE A 240 14.33 7.54 -15.09
N ARG A 241 13.46 6.62 -14.66
CA ARG A 241 13.89 5.41 -13.91
C ARG A 241 14.71 4.46 -14.78
N ARG A 242 14.43 4.38 -16.07
CA ARG A 242 15.23 3.62 -17.05
C ARG A 242 16.59 4.29 -17.26
N THR A 243 16.60 5.61 -17.41
CA THR A 243 17.85 6.40 -17.47
C THR A 243 18.71 6.18 -16.23
N VAL A 244 18.15 6.31 -15.02
CA VAL A 244 18.88 6.06 -13.76
C VAL A 244 19.40 4.62 -13.70
N GLY A 245 18.64 3.63 -14.17
CA GLY A 245 19.11 2.26 -14.28
C GLY A 245 20.37 2.13 -15.14
N ILE A 246 20.42 2.84 -16.27
CA ILE A 246 21.60 2.90 -17.15
C ILE A 246 22.76 3.56 -16.39
N LEU A 247 22.55 4.71 -15.77
CA LEU A 247 23.61 5.43 -15.04
C LEU A 247 24.22 4.57 -13.92
N ILE A 248 23.40 3.82 -13.19
CA ILE A 248 23.87 2.86 -12.18
C ILE A 248 24.76 1.79 -12.83
N LYS A 249 24.37 1.27 -13.99
CA LYS A 249 25.16 0.23 -14.70
C LYS A 249 26.43 0.78 -15.36
N VAL A 250 26.43 2.05 -15.74
CA VAL A 250 27.64 2.77 -16.17
C VAL A 250 28.60 2.94 -15.00
N ALA A 251 28.12 3.38 -13.84
CA ALA A 251 28.93 3.48 -12.63
C ALA A 251 29.55 2.14 -12.22
N GLN A 252 28.81 1.04 -12.45
CA GLN A 252 29.26 -0.34 -12.21
C GLN A 252 30.18 -0.90 -13.30
N LYS A 253 30.55 -0.11 -14.31
CA LYS A 253 31.36 -0.54 -15.48
C LYS A 253 30.75 -1.71 -16.27
N ILE A 254 29.44 -1.94 -16.13
CA ILE A 254 28.69 -2.98 -16.86
C ILE A 254 28.23 -2.48 -18.23
N ILE A 255 27.95 -1.17 -18.32
CA ILE A 255 27.53 -0.46 -19.52
C ILE A 255 28.57 0.61 -19.82
N THR A 256 28.97 0.72 -21.08
CA THR A 256 29.97 1.68 -21.55
C THR A 256 29.32 2.95 -22.11
N TYR A 257 30.13 3.98 -22.38
CA TYR A 257 29.67 5.17 -23.09
C TYR A 257 29.07 4.83 -24.46
N ASP A 258 29.73 3.95 -25.22
CA ASP A 258 29.30 3.54 -26.56
C ASP A 258 27.98 2.76 -26.54
N ASP A 259 27.74 1.95 -25.52
CA ASP A 259 26.45 1.29 -25.32
C ASP A 259 25.31 2.32 -25.16
N VAL A 260 25.53 3.38 -24.38
CA VAL A 260 24.54 4.46 -24.19
C VAL A 260 24.38 5.25 -25.48
N LYS A 261 25.48 5.56 -26.17
CA LYS A 261 25.45 6.25 -27.46
C LYS A 261 24.66 5.44 -28.50
N TYR A 262 24.88 4.14 -28.58
CA TYR A 262 24.15 3.24 -29.47
C TYR A 262 22.63 3.29 -29.25
N MET A 263 22.17 3.39 -27.99
CA MET A 263 20.74 3.51 -27.66
C MET A 263 20.10 4.79 -28.20
N PHE A 264 20.88 5.88 -28.32
CA PHE A 264 20.43 7.14 -28.93
C PHE A 264 20.58 7.14 -30.45
N ASP A 265 21.64 6.55 -30.99
CA ASP A 265 21.86 6.44 -32.43
C ASP A 265 20.82 5.51 -33.09
N ASN A 266 20.29 4.54 -32.34
CA ASN A 266 19.33 3.54 -32.80
C ASN A 266 18.05 3.55 -31.94
N PRO A 267 17.20 4.59 -32.00
CA PRO A 267 16.05 4.72 -31.11
C PRO A 267 14.99 3.64 -31.38
N SER A 268 14.94 2.63 -30.51
CA SER A 268 13.98 1.53 -30.60
C SER A 268 13.80 0.86 -29.25
N ILE A 269 12.62 0.29 -29.02
CA ILE A 269 12.36 -0.47 -27.78
C ILE A 269 13.25 -1.72 -27.68
N ASN A 270 13.72 -2.22 -28.83
CA ASN A 270 14.62 -3.37 -28.93
C ASN A 270 16.09 -3.00 -28.69
N SER A 271 16.44 -1.71 -28.79
CA SER A 271 17.79 -1.22 -28.50
C SER A 271 18.06 -1.12 -26.99
N TRP A 272 17.08 -1.45 -26.14
CA TRP A 272 17.26 -1.45 -24.70
C TRP A 272 18.26 -2.53 -24.28
N ASN A 273 19.32 -2.13 -23.57
CA ASN A 273 20.29 -3.08 -23.06
C ASN A 273 19.69 -3.95 -21.94
N THR A 274 19.67 -5.26 -22.17
CA THR A 274 19.02 -6.25 -21.28
C THR A 274 19.70 -6.41 -19.93
N LYS A 275 20.97 -5.98 -19.80
CA LYS A 275 21.69 -5.95 -18.51
C LYS A 275 21.16 -4.86 -17.56
N VAL A 276 20.33 -3.94 -18.07
CA VAL A 276 19.81 -2.81 -17.31
C VAL A 276 18.40 -3.09 -16.83
N SER A 277 18.20 -3.00 -15.51
CA SER A 277 16.89 -2.99 -14.87
C SER A 277 16.38 -1.56 -14.70
N THR A 278 15.05 -1.39 -14.69
CA THR A 278 14.44 -0.09 -14.38
C THR A 278 14.61 0.21 -12.89
N ALA A 279 15.15 1.38 -12.55
CA ALA A 279 15.38 1.75 -11.16
C ALA A 279 14.06 1.75 -10.34
N PRO A 280 14.07 1.39 -9.04
CA PRO A 280 12.88 1.39 -8.20
C PRO A 280 12.17 2.75 -8.15
N SER A 281 10.85 2.77 -7.98
CA SER A 281 10.07 4.02 -7.97
C SER A 281 10.24 4.84 -6.70
N HIS A 282 10.49 4.20 -5.56
CA HIS A 282 10.59 4.85 -4.25
C HIS A 282 11.83 5.75 -4.08
N GLY A 283 12.80 5.67 -4.99
CA GLY A 283 13.91 6.62 -5.05
C GLY A 283 13.58 7.89 -5.85
N LEU A 284 12.49 7.90 -6.62
CA LEU A 284 12.12 9.00 -7.52
C LEU A 284 11.13 9.96 -6.87
N TYR A 285 11.38 11.25 -7.07
CA TYR A 285 10.57 12.37 -6.62
C TYR A 285 10.26 13.30 -7.79
N LEU A 286 9.00 13.67 -7.93
CA LEU A 286 8.66 14.92 -8.60
C LEU A 286 9.08 16.07 -7.68
N TYR A 287 10.16 16.74 -8.06
CA TYR A 287 10.82 17.72 -7.21
C TYR A 287 10.10 19.07 -7.27
N ASP A 288 9.87 19.57 -8.49
CA ASP A 288 9.19 20.86 -8.70
C ASP A 288 8.59 20.96 -10.12
N ILE A 289 7.69 21.92 -10.31
CA ILE A 289 7.04 22.24 -11.59
C ILE A 289 6.94 23.76 -11.73
N GLY A 290 7.32 24.27 -12.89
CA GLY A 290 7.26 25.69 -13.21
C GLY A 290 6.22 26.06 -14.27
N TYR A 291 5.70 27.27 -14.11
CA TYR A 291 4.73 27.92 -15.01
C TYR A 291 5.25 29.30 -15.39
N ASP A 292 4.74 29.85 -16.50
CA ASP A 292 4.96 31.27 -16.84
C ASP A 292 4.14 32.14 -15.88
N GLU A 293 4.68 33.24 -15.36
CA GLU A 293 3.93 34.11 -14.46
C GLU A 293 2.68 34.68 -15.12
N LYS A 294 2.77 34.99 -16.42
CA LYS A 294 1.64 35.50 -17.21
C LYS A 294 0.47 34.50 -17.33
N ASP A 295 0.76 33.20 -17.23
CA ASP A 295 -0.26 32.15 -17.28
C ASP A 295 -1.00 32.05 -15.92
N LEU A 296 -0.42 32.63 -14.86
CA LEU A 296 -0.95 32.59 -13.50
C LEU A 296 -1.68 33.87 -13.10
N THR A 297 -1.34 35.01 -13.73
CA THR A 297 -1.93 36.32 -13.42
C THR A 297 -3.40 36.39 -13.82
N LEU A 298 -4.26 36.83 -12.91
CA LEU A 298 -5.66 37.10 -13.21
C LEU A 298 -5.80 38.37 -14.06
N PRO A 299 -6.81 38.45 -14.95
CA PRO A 299 -7.14 39.69 -15.66
C PRO A 299 -7.42 40.83 -14.66
N ILE A 300 -7.10 42.06 -15.04
CA ILE A 300 -7.18 43.27 -14.17
C ILE A 300 -8.58 43.44 -13.54
N GLU A 301 -9.64 42.97 -14.19
CA GLU A 301 -11.03 43.00 -13.67
C GLU A 301 -11.29 42.07 -12.47
N TYR A 302 -10.49 41.02 -12.27
CA TYR A 302 -10.59 40.10 -11.12
C TYR A 302 -9.87 40.61 -9.86
N ASN A 303 -9.06 41.66 -9.96
CA ASN A 303 -8.43 42.31 -8.81
C ASN A 303 -9.42 43.09 -7.93
N GLN A 304 -10.71 43.08 -8.29
CA GLN A 304 -11.83 43.56 -7.46
C GLN A 304 -12.42 42.49 -6.54
N LEU A 305 -11.83 41.29 -6.44
CA LEU A 305 -12.01 40.49 -5.23
C LEU A 305 -11.45 41.33 -4.09
N GLU A 306 -12.35 42.02 -3.39
CA GLU A 306 -12.05 42.87 -2.24
C GLU A 306 -10.90 42.25 -1.47
N GLN A 307 -9.73 42.90 -1.53
CA GLN A 307 -8.82 42.78 -0.41
C GLN A 307 -9.69 43.02 0.82
N PRO A 308 -9.60 42.18 1.87
CA PRO A 308 -10.43 42.36 3.04
C PRO A 308 -10.37 43.84 3.37
N VAL A 309 -11.52 44.49 3.44
CA VAL A 309 -11.62 45.85 3.96
C VAL A 309 -10.93 45.76 5.31
N HIS A 310 -9.67 46.19 5.34
CA HIS A 310 -9.06 46.64 6.55
C HIS A 310 -9.90 47.86 6.87
N GLU A 311 -10.90 47.67 7.74
CA GLU A 311 -11.39 48.78 8.53
C GLU A 311 -10.14 49.46 9.07
N GLU A 312 -9.81 50.61 8.50
CA GLU A 312 -8.74 51.46 9.00
C GLU A 312 -9.19 51.92 10.39
N SER A 313 -8.73 51.17 11.37
CA SER A 313 -8.08 51.76 12.50
C SER A 313 -6.84 50.91 12.76
N PRO A 314 -5.64 51.36 12.32
CA PRO A 314 -4.42 50.80 12.84
C PRO A 314 -4.31 51.30 14.28
N VAL A 315 -4.96 50.60 15.21
CA VAL A 315 -4.38 50.55 16.54
C VAL A 315 -3.11 49.74 16.34
N GLU A 316 -1.98 50.43 16.24
CA GLU A 316 -0.68 49.80 16.20
C GLU A 316 -0.53 49.00 17.49
N LEU A 317 -0.92 47.71 17.44
CA LEU A 317 -0.86 46.84 18.59
C LEU A 317 0.62 46.74 18.96
N THR A 318 0.95 47.34 20.10
CA THR A 318 2.29 47.31 20.69
C THR A 318 2.78 45.87 20.72
N LEU A 319 4.10 45.68 20.59
CA LEU A 319 4.74 44.36 20.58
C LEU A 319 4.27 43.50 21.77
N ASP A 320 3.93 44.14 22.88
CA ASP A 320 3.43 43.51 24.10
C ASP A 320 1.99 43.04 23.98
N LEU A 321 1.11 43.78 23.29
CA LEU A 321 -0.26 43.33 23.03
C LEU A 321 -0.29 42.15 22.03
N LYS A 322 0.64 42.12 21.06
CA LYS A 322 0.83 40.95 20.18
C LYS A 322 1.33 39.72 20.94
N LYS A 323 2.29 39.90 21.85
CA LYS A 323 2.75 38.82 22.75
C LYS A 323 1.61 38.33 23.64
N GLU A 324 0.78 39.23 24.15
CA GLU A 324 -0.34 38.90 25.01
C GLU A 324 -1.44 38.12 24.26
N ILE A 325 -1.73 38.48 23.00
CA ILE A 325 -2.65 37.71 22.14
C ILE A 325 -2.11 36.29 21.87
N VAL A 326 -0.81 36.15 21.61
CA VAL A 326 -0.18 34.83 21.43
C VAL A 326 -0.23 34.02 22.74
N LYS A 327 0.02 34.68 23.87
CA LYS A 327 -0.03 34.07 25.20
C LYS A 327 -1.45 33.62 25.55
N GLN A 328 -2.47 34.45 25.26
CA GLN A 328 -3.88 34.08 25.38
C GLN A 328 -4.27 32.94 24.45
N ARG A 329 -3.75 32.89 23.21
CA ARG A 329 -3.98 31.75 22.30
C ARG A 329 -3.36 30.45 22.83
N ILE A 330 -2.15 30.53 23.39
CA ILE A 330 -1.49 29.38 24.03
C ILE A 330 -2.28 28.93 25.25
N GLU A 331 -2.76 29.88 26.07
CA GLU A 331 -3.51 29.59 27.28
C GLU A 331 -4.90 29.03 26.97
N ASN A 332 -5.63 29.58 25.99
CA ASN A 332 -6.88 29.01 25.49
C ASN A 332 -6.69 27.60 24.93
N ARG A 333 -5.54 27.34 24.30
CA ARG A 333 -5.18 26.00 23.80
C ARG A 333 -4.83 25.06 24.94
N ARG A 334 -4.18 25.54 26.02
CA ARG A 334 -3.94 24.79 27.27
C ARG A 334 -5.23 24.49 28.02
N ILE A 335 -6.14 25.46 28.15
CA ILE A 335 -7.47 25.29 28.75
C ILE A 335 -8.29 24.30 27.93
N SER A 336 -8.28 24.40 26.60
CA SER A 336 -8.97 23.45 25.72
C SER A 336 -8.37 22.04 25.83
N LEU A 337 -7.04 21.94 25.91
CA LEU A 337 -6.35 20.67 26.09
C LEU A 337 -6.64 20.09 27.49
N ALA A 338 -6.59 20.90 28.55
CA ALA A 338 -6.90 20.52 29.92
C ALA A 338 -8.37 20.12 30.07
N ALA A 339 -9.31 20.79 29.39
CA ALA A 339 -10.71 20.42 29.36
C ALA A 339 -10.93 19.09 28.61
N ARG A 340 -10.22 18.86 27.50
CA ARG A 340 -10.23 17.56 26.79
C ARG A 340 -9.60 16.47 27.63
N THR A 341 -8.49 16.75 28.31
CA THR A 341 -7.80 15.84 29.21
C THR A 341 -8.64 15.54 30.45
N ALA A 342 -9.32 16.54 31.04
CA ALA A 342 -10.25 16.36 32.14
C ALA A 342 -11.46 15.53 31.72
N LYS A 343 -12.04 15.80 30.54
CA LYS A 343 -13.15 15.02 29.97
C LYS A 343 -12.73 13.59 29.65
N SER A 344 -11.49 13.38 29.18
CA SER A 344 -10.90 12.04 29.01
C SER A 344 -10.62 11.36 30.35
N ILE A 345 -10.10 12.07 31.34
CA ILE A 345 -9.85 11.55 32.71
C ILE A 345 -11.16 11.20 33.40
N GLU A 346 -12.22 11.99 33.21
CA GLU A 346 -13.56 11.74 33.74
C GLU A 346 -14.20 10.54 33.03
N LYS A 347 -14.00 10.40 31.71
CA LYS A 347 -14.39 9.21 30.93
C LYS A 347 -13.60 7.96 31.34
N ILE A 348 -12.35 8.11 31.77
CA ILE A 348 -11.50 7.05 32.32
C ILE A 348 -11.94 6.69 33.75
N LYS A 349 -12.23 7.68 34.62
CA LYS A 349 -12.70 7.48 36.00
C LYS A 349 -14.09 6.85 36.06
N ASN A 350 -14.97 7.17 35.11
CA ASN A 350 -16.31 6.62 35.00
C ASN A 350 -16.37 5.34 34.15
N HIS A 351 -15.25 4.85 33.64
CA HIS A 351 -15.21 3.56 32.96
C HIS A 351 -15.32 2.44 34.00
N GLU A 352 -16.32 1.56 33.87
CA GLU A 352 -16.63 0.46 34.79
C GLU A 352 -15.46 -0.54 35.01
N LEU A 353 -14.39 -0.46 34.20
CA LEU A 353 -13.20 -1.30 34.26
C LEU A 353 -12.08 -0.77 35.18
N LEU A 354 -12.22 0.41 35.80
CA LEU A 354 -11.20 1.02 36.66
C LEU A 354 -11.58 1.17 38.13
N ARG A 355 -12.62 0.45 38.59
CA ARG A 355 -12.80 0.23 40.04
C ARG A 355 -11.70 -0.73 40.53
N SER A 356 -10.77 -0.14 41.28
CA SER A 356 -9.63 -0.74 42.00
C SER A 356 -8.38 -1.03 41.17
N VAL A 357 -7.33 -0.22 41.41
CA VAL A 357 -5.96 -0.57 41.04
C VAL A 357 -5.45 -1.57 42.07
N LYS A 358 -5.37 -2.85 41.71
CA LYS A 358 -4.54 -3.85 42.40
C LYS A 358 -3.27 -4.10 41.61
N ASN A 359 -2.21 -4.49 42.32
CA ASN A 359 -0.90 -4.87 41.79
C ASN A 359 -1.01 -5.61 40.45
N VAL A 360 -0.32 -5.10 39.43
CA VAL A 360 -0.36 -5.68 38.09
C VAL A 360 0.90 -6.50 37.85
N GLU A 361 0.68 -7.79 37.63
CA GLU A 361 1.67 -8.71 37.08
C GLU A 361 1.47 -8.78 35.57
N THR A 362 2.53 -8.58 34.79
CA THR A 362 2.46 -8.60 33.31
C THR A 362 3.32 -9.75 32.77
N LYS A 363 2.71 -10.65 32.00
CA LYS A 363 3.44 -11.67 31.24
C LYS A 363 3.93 -11.06 29.92
N VAL A 364 5.22 -11.15 29.64
CA VAL A 364 5.89 -10.63 28.43
C VAL A 364 6.44 -11.80 27.61
N ILE A 365 6.10 -11.87 26.33
CA ILE A 365 6.51 -12.97 25.43
C ILE A 365 7.52 -12.42 24.43
N THR A 366 8.69 -13.04 24.30
CA THR A 366 9.71 -12.65 23.30
C THR A 366 9.44 -13.27 21.93
N GLU A 367 10.12 -12.76 20.89
CA GLU A 367 10.08 -13.33 19.53
C GLU A 367 10.50 -14.80 19.47
N SER A 368 11.29 -15.27 20.44
CA SER A 368 11.69 -16.67 20.59
C SER A 368 10.67 -17.54 21.36
N GLY A 369 9.52 -16.98 21.74
CA GLY A 369 8.45 -17.68 22.46
C GLY A 369 8.68 -17.84 23.96
N LEU A 370 9.66 -17.15 24.57
CA LEU A 370 9.91 -17.23 26.02
C LEU A 370 9.01 -16.27 26.78
N ILE A 371 8.44 -16.73 27.91
CA ILE A 371 7.52 -15.93 28.74
C ILE A 371 8.20 -15.47 30.03
N PHE A 372 8.21 -14.15 30.24
CA PHE A 372 8.70 -13.49 31.44
C PHE A 372 7.53 -12.95 32.25
N LYS A 373 7.64 -12.95 33.58
CA LYS A 373 6.70 -12.26 34.47
C LYS A 373 7.36 -10.99 35.01
N GLU A 374 6.82 -9.84 34.63
CA GLU A 374 7.20 -8.53 35.14
C GLU A 374 6.22 -8.10 36.23
N ILE A 375 6.75 -7.84 37.43
CA ILE A 375 5.96 -7.35 38.56
C ILE A 375 6.40 -5.92 38.83
N LYS A 376 5.45 -4.98 38.73
CA LYS A 376 5.70 -3.58 39.07
C LYS A 376 5.20 -3.32 40.48
N SER A 377 6.13 -3.24 41.43
CA SER A 377 5.87 -2.77 42.80
C SER A 377 6.24 -1.30 42.95
N ALA A 378 5.91 -0.70 44.11
CA ALA A 378 6.26 0.69 44.42
C ALA A 378 7.78 0.97 44.36
N ASP A 379 8.61 -0.06 44.53
CA ASP A 379 10.07 0.01 44.60
C ASP A 379 10.79 -0.24 43.26
N GLY A 380 10.06 -0.42 42.15
CA GLY A 380 10.61 -0.63 40.81
C GLY A 380 10.21 -1.96 40.14
N PHE A 381 10.84 -2.27 39.00
CA PHE A 381 10.52 -3.44 38.17
C PHE A 381 11.36 -4.65 38.57
N LYS A 382 10.72 -5.78 38.92
CA LYS A 382 11.39 -7.08 39.09
C LYS A 382 10.99 -8.04 37.95
N LYS A 383 11.98 -8.69 37.33
CA LYS A 383 11.79 -9.70 36.27
C LYS A 383 12.02 -11.11 36.81
N GLN A 384 11.07 -12.02 36.60
CA GLN A 384 11.20 -13.45 36.92
C GLN A 384 10.90 -14.30 35.69
N CYS A 385 11.76 -15.27 35.37
CA CYS A 385 11.59 -16.18 34.22
C CYS A 385 10.65 -17.33 34.60
N LEU A 386 9.63 -17.61 33.78
CA LEU A 386 8.74 -18.76 33.95
C LEU A 386 9.07 -19.81 32.88
N LEU A 387 9.60 -20.94 33.30
CA LEU A 387 9.86 -22.08 32.41
C LEU A 387 8.54 -22.79 32.05
N ASN A 388 8.36 -23.05 30.75
CA ASN A 388 7.39 -23.97 30.10
C ASN A 388 6.02 -23.45 29.59
N GLU A 389 5.94 -22.29 28.94
CA GLU A 389 4.79 -21.99 28.05
C GLU A 389 5.25 -21.18 26.82
N GLN A 390 4.84 -21.56 25.59
CA GLN A 390 5.05 -20.81 24.33
C GLN A 390 3.70 -20.33 23.80
N THR A 391 3.59 -19.09 23.29
CA THR A 391 2.35 -18.57 22.63
C THR A 391 2.65 -17.62 21.45
N TYR A 392 1.68 -17.51 20.53
CA TYR A 392 1.81 -17.11 19.11
C TYR A 392 1.50 -15.62 18.81
N GLY A 393 2.17 -15.04 17.79
CA GLY A 393 2.00 -13.65 17.34
C GLY A 393 0.66 -13.35 16.63
N PHE A 394 0.11 -12.15 16.87
CA PHE A 394 -1.22 -11.72 16.43
C PHE A 394 -1.17 -10.33 15.76
N ILE A 395 -1.96 -10.13 14.68
CA ILE A 395 -2.31 -8.81 14.15
C ILE A 395 -3.81 -8.61 14.39
N VAL A 396 -4.18 -7.59 15.16
CA VAL A 396 -5.57 -7.23 15.46
C VAL A 396 -6.20 -6.62 14.21
N ASP A 397 -7.28 -7.22 13.69
CA ASP A 397 -8.15 -6.58 12.72
C ASP A 397 -9.22 -5.76 13.47
N SER A 398 -9.48 -4.53 13.03
CA SER A 398 -10.34 -3.56 13.72
C SER A 398 -11.62 -3.21 12.94
N ASN A 399 -11.81 -3.79 11.75
CA ASN A 399 -13.04 -3.63 10.97
C ASN A 399 -13.69 -5.01 10.74
N PRO A 400 -14.94 -5.23 11.19
CA PRO A 400 -15.61 -6.51 11.01
C PRO A 400 -15.98 -6.73 9.53
N ASP A 401 -15.67 -7.90 8.99
CA ASP A 401 -16.05 -8.32 7.64
C ASP A 401 -17.14 -9.38 7.69
N LEU A 402 -18.38 -9.00 7.36
CA LEU A 402 -19.56 -9.87 7.43
C LEU A 402 -19.93 -10.52 6.08
N ASN A 403 -19.06 -10.47 5.07
CA ASN A 403 -19.36 -11.01 3.73
C ASN A 403 -18.90 -12.46 3.55
N ALA A 404 -19.82 -13.41 3.39
CA ALA A 404 -19.46 -14.79 3.07
C ALA A 404 -19.29 -14.99 1.55
N GLY A 405 -18.26 -15.74 1.14
CA GLY A 405 -18.20 -16.30 -0.21
C GLY A 405 -19.00 -17.60 -0.29
N HIS A 406 -19.84 -17.74 -1.31
CA HIS A 406 -20.67 -18.93 -1.55
C HIS A 406 -20.22 -19.62 -2.84
N VAL A 407 -19.49 -20.73 -2.72
CA VAL A 407 -18.84 -21.39 -3.86
C VAL A 407 -19.64 -22.57 -4.38
N PHE A 408 -20.24 -23.33 -3.48
CA PHE A 408 -21.12 -24.45 -3.78
C PHE A 408 -22.35 -24.33 -2.88
N GLU A 409 -23.47 -24.93 -3.29
CA GLU A 409 -24.73 -24.91 -2.53
C GLU A 409 -24.56 -25.27 -1.04
N PHE A 410 -23.60 -26.15 -0.75
CA PHE A 410 -23.28 -26.63 0.60
C PHE A 410 -22.06 -25.94 1.25
N LEU A 411 -21.32 -25.07 0.57
CA LEU A 411 -20.01 -24.56 1.02
C LEU A 411 -19.92 -23.04 0.96
N TYR A 412 -19.77 -22.46 2.15
CA TYR A 412 -19.52 -21.04 2.39
C TYR A 412 -18.14 -20.85 3.04
N PHE A 413 -17.54 -19.67 2.87
CA PHE A 413 -16.28 -19.34 3.54
C PHE A 413 -16.12 -17.83 3.81
N GLY A 414 -15.32 -17.46 4.81
CA GLY A 414 -15.16 -16.06 5.19
C GLY A 414 -14.22 -15.81 6.37
N SER A 415 -14.40 -14.64 7.00
CA SER A 415 -13.70 -14.22 8.22
C SER A 415 -14.27 -14.92 9.46
N GLN A 416 -13.58 -14.78 10.59
CA GLN A 416 -14.11 -15.20 11.88
C GLN A 416 -15.34 -14.40 12.31
N ASP A 417 -15.52 -13.17 11.81
CA ASP A 417 -16.61 -12.29 12.25
C ASP A 417 -17.98 -12.90 11.94
N ILE A 418 -18.10 -13.58 10.79
CA ILE A 418 -19.29 -14.35 10.40
C ILE A 418 -19.46 -15.58 11.30
N ALA A 419 -18.38 -16.27 11.64
CA ALA A 419 -18.45 -17.41 12.55
C ALA A 419 -18.83 -17.01 13.99
N CYS A 420 -18.68 -15.73 14.33
CA CYS A 420 -19.11 -15.11 15.58
C CYS A 420 -20.51 -14.47 15.50
N ASP A 421 -21.20 -14.54 14.36
CA ASP A 421 -22.54 -13.97 14.17
C ASP A 421 -23.57 -15.07 13.93
N LEU A 422 -24.28 -15.42 15.00
CA LEU A 422 -25.33 -16.44 14.99
C LEU A 422 -26.45 -16.14 13.98
N ASN A 423 -26.79 -14.86 13.76
CA ASN A 423 -27.87 -14.50 12.84
C ASN A 423 -27.47 -14.79 11.39
N ILE A 424 -26.22 -14.49 11.02
CA ILE A 424 -25.71 -14.75 9.69
C ILE A 424 -25.58 -16.27 9.46
N LEU A 425 -25.04 -17.00 10.43
CA LEU A 425 -24.92 -18.46 10.33
C LEU A 425 -26.28 -19.13 10.12
N ASN A 426 -27.31 -18.71 10.86
CA ASN A 426 -28.67 -19.21 10.70
C ASN A 426 -29.29 -18.81 9.36
N ALA A 427 -29.10 -17.56 8.93
CA ALA A 427 -29.61 -17.07 7.63
C ALA A 427 -29.01 -17.84 6.45
N LEU A 428 -27.74 -18.24 6.55
CA LEU A 428 -27.06 -19.07 5.56
C LEU A 428 -27.36 -20.58 5.71
N GLN A 429 -28.09 -20.97 6.75
CA GLN A 429 -28.43 -22.35 7.11
C GLN A 429 -27.19 -23.22 7.35
N ILE A 430 -26.14 -22.64 7.95
CA ILE A 430 -24.90 -23.36 8.28
C ILE A 430 -25.18 -24.39 9.38
N THR A 431 -24.61 -25.57 9.25
CA THR A 431 -24.71 -26.64 10.26
C THR A 431 -23.35 -27.06 10.81
N ASP A 432 -22.27 -26.78 10.06
CA ASP A 432 -20.91 -27.18 10.40
C ASP A 432 -19.93 -26.03 10.16
N ILE A 433 -19.00 -25.83 11.09
CA ILE A 433 -18.00 -24.76 11.05
C ILE A 433 -16.60 -25.39 11.06
N LEU A 434 -15.81 -25.09 10.03
CA LEU A 434 -14.42 -25.48 9.92
C LEU A 434 -13.51 -24.27 10.18
N SER A 435 -12.84 -24.28 11.32
CA SER A 435 -11.95 -23.24 11.81
C SER A 435 -10.50 -23.54 11.43
N ILE A 436 -9.88 -22.68 10.61
CA ILE A 436 -8.50 -22.85 10.14
C ILE A 436 -7.57 -21.88 10.89
N GLY A 437 -6.88 -22.42 11.90
CA GLY A 437 -5.83 -21.73 12.66
C GLY A 437 -6.30 -20.54 13.51
N VAL A 438 -7.60 -20.41 13.75
CA VAL A 438 -8.21 -19.43 14.66
C VAL A 438 -9.44 -20.07 15.31
N THR A 439 -9.61 -19.91 16.61
CA THR A 439 -10.78 -20.40 17.35
C THR A 439 -11.83 -19.30 17.52
N VAL A 440 -13.10 -19.67 17.50
CA VAL A 440 -14.24 -18.78 17.73
C VAL A 440 -15.14 -19.30 18.87
N PRO A 441 -15.99 -18.46 19.48
CA PRO A 441 -17.02 -18.91 20.39
C PRO A 441 -17.90 -20.00 19.75
N LYS A 442 -18.26 -21.02 20.53
CA LYS A 442 -19.10 -22.12 20.05
C LYS A 442 -20.54 -21.92 20.47
N TYR A 443 -21.45 -22.08 19.51
CA TYR A 443 -22.90 -22.16 19.71
C TYR A 443 -23.36 -23.62 19.67
N ASN A 444 -24.40 -23.97 20.44
CA ASN A 444 -24.82 -25.37 20.63
C ASN A 444 -25.37 -26.05 19.36
N ASP A 445 -25.91 -25.28 18.41
CA ASP A 445 -26.62 -25.82 17.23
C ASP A 445 -25.69 -26.16 16.05
N PHE A 446 -24.37 -26.01 16.21
CA PHE A 446 -23.39 -26.21 15.15
C PHE A 446 -22.32 -27.23 15.54
N MET A 447 -21.85 -27.98 14.54
CA MET A 447 -20.70 -28.85 14.70
C MET A 447 -19.43 -28.09 14.36
N TYR A 448 -18.38 -28.22 15.19
CA TYR A 448 -17.11 -27.51 14.99
C TYR A 448 -15.98 -28.49 14.72
N LYS A 449 -15.18 -28.20 13.70
CA LYS A 449 -13.86 -28.80 13.51
C LYS A 449 -12.81 -27.70 13.47
N PHE A 450 -11.72 -27.89 14.22
CA PHE A 450 -10.57 -27.00 14.19
C PHE A 450 -9.40 -27.73 13.52
N ILE A 451 -8.72 -27.04 12.61
CA ILE A 451 -7.46 -27.50 12.01
C ILE A 451 -6.41 -26.43 12.26
N GLU A 452 -5.30 -26.85 12.83
CA GLU A 452 -4.17 -25.97 13.11
C GLU A 452 -3.47 -25.57 11.80
N ALA A 453 -3.36 -24.26 11.56
CA ALA A 453 -2.66 -23.73 10.39
C ALA A 453 -2.18 -22.28 10.60
N TYR A 454 -0.92 -22.04 10.30
CA TYR A 454 -0.29 -20.71 10.40
C TYR A 454 -0.39 -19.98 9.07
N ASP A 455 -0.71 -18.68 9.08
CA ASP A 455 -0.77 -17.86 7.85
C ASP A 455 0.63 -17.36 7.43
N LEU A 456 1.56 -18.30 7.31
CA LEU A 456 2.94 -18.03 6.92
C LEU A 456 3.21 -18.69 5.57
N PRO A 457 3.97 -18.03 4.66
CA PRO A 457 4.37 -18.64 3.39
C PRO A 457 5.09 -20.00 3.53
N SER A 458 5.72 -20.24 4.68
CA SER A 458 6.43 -21.48 5.02
C SER A 458 5.53 -22.60 5.53
N PHE A 459 4.29 -22.33 5.92
CA PHE A 459 3.38 -23.37 6.41
C PHE A 459 2.93 -24.28 5.27
N ASN A 460 3.01 -25.59 5.46
CA ASN A 460 2.64 -26.57 4.45
C ASN A 460 1.13 -26.83 4.47
N MET A 461 0.38 -26.21 3.56
CA MET A 461 -1.07 -26.40 3.41
C MET A 461 -1.43 -27.78 2.84
N ASN A 462 -0.53 -28.41 2.08
CA ASN A 462 -0.80 -29.73 1.50
C ASN A 462 -1.00 -30.80 2.59
N SER A 463 -0.35 -30.66 3.76
CA SER A 463 -0.50 -31.65 4.84
C SER A 463 -1.87 -31.66 5.49
N ILE A 464 -2.70 -30.64 5.27
CA ILE A 464 -4.05 -30.53 5.85
C ILE A 464 -5.17 -30.67 4.82
N PHE A 465 -4.85 -30.71 3.52
CA PHE A 465 -5.86 -30.78 2.45
C PHE A 465 -6.74 -32.02 2.55
N ASP A 466 -6.16 -33.22 2.68
CA ASP A 466 -6.95 -34.46 2.72
C ASP A 466 -7.91 -34.50 3.92
N GLU A 467 -7.45 -34.04 5.09
CA GLU A 467 -8.29 -33.96 6.27
C GLU A 467 -9.44 -32.95 6.09
N CYS A 468 -9.16 -31.78 5.51
CA CYS A 468 -10.18 -30.78 5.19
C CYS A 468 -11.20 -31.34 4.20
N PHE A 469 -10.75 -31.95 3.11
CA PHE A 469 -11.63 -32.43 2.05
C PHE A 469 -12.50 -33.59 2.51
N LEU A 470 -11.96 -34.51 3.31
CA LEU A 470 -12.75 -35.59 3.89
C LEU A 470 -13.89 -35.04 4.77
N TYR A 471 -13.62 -33.99 5.54
CA TYR A 471 -14.63 -33.33 6.35
C TYR A 471 -15.69 -32.63 5.50
N ILE A 472 -15.28 -31.89 4.46
CA ILE A 472 -16.19 -31.22 3.53
C ILE A 472 -17.10 -32.23 2.81
N GLU A 473 -16.53 -33.32 2.28
CA GLU A 473 -17.30 -34.36 1.58
C GLU A 473 -18.31 -35.08 2.50
N ASN A 474 -17.93 -35.33 3.76
CA ASN A 474 -18.80 -35.94 4.76
C ASN A 474 -20.07 -35.10 5.03
N ILE A 475 -19.94 -33.76 5.00
CA ILE A 475 -21.04 -32.80 5.18
C ILE A 475 -21.88 -32.72 3.90
N ARG A 476 -21.23 -32.61 2.75
CA ARG A 476 -21.87 -32.58 1.43
C ARG A 476 -22.76 -33.80 1.21
N LEU A 477 -22.26 -35.01 1.50
CA LEU A 477 -22.99 -36.27 1.32
C LEU A 477 -24.20 -36.41 2.27
N ARG A 478 -24.28 -35.61 3.34
CA ARG A 478 -25.43 -35.55 4.26
C ARG A 478 -26.38 -34.39 3.95
N ASN A 479 -26.21 -33.70 2.82
CA ASN A 479 -26.99 -32.50 2.45
C ASN A 479 -26.99 -31.42 3.54
N ARG A 480 -25.86 -31.25 4.22
CA ARG A 480 -25.61 -30.25 5.25
C ARG A 480 -24.75 -29.11 4.69
N ARG A 481 -24.68 -27.97 5.39
CA ARG A 481 -23.93 -26.79 4.93
C ARG A 481 -22.77 -26.45 5.84
N ILE A 482 -21.60 -26.23 5.24
CA ILE A 482 -20.37 -25.89 5.94
C ILE A 482 -19.98 -24.43 5.75
N PHE A 483 -19.49 -23.80 6.81
CA PHE A 483 -18.77 -22.53 6.78
C PHE A 483 -17.29 -22.72 7.14
N ILE A 484 -16.39 -22.36 6.23
CA ILE A 484 -14.93 -22.46 6.43
C ILE A 484 -14.36 -21.08 6.71
N HIS A 485 -13.70 -20.88 7.85
CA HIS A 485 -13.15 -19.58 8.21
C HIS A 485 -11.70 -19.63 8.68
N CYS A 486 -11.05 -18.47 8.65
CA CYS A 486 -9.80 -18.22 9.35
C CYS A 486 -9.94 -16.88 10.09
N ASN A 487 -8.88 -16.07 10.22
CA ASN A 487 -8.99 -14.73 10.81
C ASN A 487 -9.80 -13.79 9.90
N ALA A 488 -9.18 -13.29 8.83
CA ALA A 488 -9.80 -12.32 7.92
C ALA A 488 -10.53 -12.95 6.72
N GLY A 489 -10.48 -14.27 6.55
CA GLY A 489 -11.07 -14.93 5.38
C GLY A 489 -10.41 -14.56 4.05
N ILE A 490 -9.12 -14.21 4.09
CA ILE A 490 -8.32 -13.74 2.94
C ILE A 490 -7.35 -14.80 2.43
N SER A 491 -6.66 -15.52 3.33
CA SER A 491 -5.52 -16.38 2.95
C SER A 491 -5.75 -17.87 3.20
N ARG A 492 -5.84 -18.30 4.47
CA ARG A 492 -5.98 -19.72 4.86
C ARG A 492 -7.27 -20.38 4.37
N SER A 493 -8.44 -19.86 4.76
CA SER A 493 -9.72 -20.47 4.35
C SER A 493 -9.91 -20.47 2.83
N PRO A 494 -9.62 -19.40 2.06
CA PRO A 494 -9.72 -19.46 0.60
C PRO A 494 -8.76 -20.45 -0.04
N THR A 495 -7.57 -20.67 0.54
CA THR A 495 -6.62 -21.67 0.04
C THR A 495 -7.21 -23.08 0.08
N ILE A 496 -7.85 -23.45 1.20
CA ILE A 496 -8.56 -24.75 1.31
C ILE A 496 -9.67 -24.84 0.26
N VAL A 497 -10.46 -23.78 0.10
CA VAL A 497 -11.60 -23.76 -0.83
C VAL A 497 -11.16 -23.87 -2.29
N ILE A 498 -10.08 -23.17 -2.68
CA ILE A 498 -9.51 -23.27 -4.03
C ILE A 498 -9.00 -24.69 -4.29
N ALA A 499 -8.23 -25.26 -3.36
CA ALA A 499 -7.69 -26.61 -3.50
C ALA A 499 -8.83 -27.67 -3.58
N TYR A 500 -9.87 -27.50 -2.77
CA TYR A 500 -11.06 -28.35 -2.83
C TYR A 500 -11.77 -28.22 -4.17
N ALA A 501 -11.98 -27.00 -4.68
CA ALA A 501 -12.62 -26.78 -5.99
C ALA A 501 -11.82 -27.43 -7.13
N MET A 502 -10.49 -27.35 -7.11
CA MET A 502 -9.62 -28.03 -8.09
C MET A 502 -9.86 -29.55 -8.08
N ARG A 503 -9.89 -30.17 -6.89
CA ARG A 503 -10.09 -31.62 -6.74
C ARG A 503 -11.52 -32.06 -7.08
N HIS A 504 -12.52 -31.33 -6.58
CA HIS A 504 -13.94 -31.67 -6.69
C HIS A 504 -14.46 -31.50 -8.13
N LEU A 505 -14.11 -30.39 -8.78
CA LEU A 505 -14.53 -30.09 -10.15
C LEU A 505 -13.56 -30.59 -11.22
N LYS A 506 -12.38 -31.11 -10.81
CA LYS A 506 -11.29 -31.51 -11.71
C LYS A 506 -10.83 -30.39 -12.65
N ILE A 507 -10.77 -29.17 -12.12
CA ILE A 507 -10.35 -27.96 -12.85
C ILE A 507 -8.96 -27.51 -12.42
N GLY A 508 -8.25 -26.82 -13.31
CA GLY A 508 -6.92 -26.30 -13.01
C GLY A 508 -6.93 -25.12 -12.04
N PHE A 509 -5.77 -24.80 -11.46
CA PHE A 509 -5.62 -23.73 -10.46
C PHE A 509 -6.21 -22.40 -10.92
N GLY A 510 -5.95 -21.98 -12.16
CA GLY A 510 -6.44 -20.70 -12.67
C GLY A 510 -7.96 -20.60 -12.72
N GLN A 511 -8.66 -21.69 -13.05
CA GLN A 511 -10.12 -21.74 -13.09
C GLN A 511 -10.70 -21.79 -11.68
N ALA A 512 -10.14 -22.61 -10.80
CA ALA A 512 -10.58 -22.68 -9.40
C ALA A 512 -10.35 -21.37 -8.65
N PHE A 513 -9.19 -20.73 -8.82
CA PHE A 513 -8.91 -19.44 -8.21
C PHE A 513 -9.91 -18.38 -8.66
N LYS A 514 -10.21 -18.33 -9.97
CA LYS A 514 -11.19 -17.40 -10.53
C LYS A 514 -12.59 -17.66 -9.96
N LEU A 515 -13.05 -18.92 -9.93
CA LEU A 515 -14.34 -19.31 -9.37
C LEU A 515 -14.49 -18.81 -7.92
N VAL A 516 -13.51 -19.07 -7.06
CA VAL A 516 -13.57 -18.66 -5.65
C VAL A 516 -13.47 -17.14 -5.52
N LYS A 517 -12.63 -16.48 -6.34
CA LYS A 517 -12.45 -15.01 -6.34
C LYS A 517 -13.73 -14.27 -6.74
N GLU A 518 -14.50 -14.80 -7.67
CA GLU A 518 -15.79 -14.23 -8.11
C GLU A 518 -16.84 -14.25 -6.98
N THR A 519 -16.75 -15.23 -6.06
CA THR A 519 -17.67 -15.31 -4.91
C THR A 519 -17.27 -14.42 -3.74
N ARG A 520 -15.99 -14.05 -3.63
CA ARG A 520 -15.46 -13.14 -2.59
C ARG A 520 -14.20 -12.42 -3.09
N LEU A 521 -14.35 -11.14 -3.43
CA LEU A 521 -13.28 -10.34 -4.06
C LEU A 521 -12.07 -10.11 -3.14
N THR A 522 -12.20 -10.28 -1.83
CA THR A 522 -11.11 -10.03 -0.87
C THR A 522 -10.10 -11.18 -0.77
N ILE A 523 -10.36 -12.36 -1.36
CA ILE A 523 -9.41 -13.47 -1.24
C ILE A 523 -8.05 -13.10 -1.84
N ASN A 524 -7.00 -13.40 -1.10
CA ASN A 524 -5.62 -13.20 -1.51
C ASN A 524 -4.71 -14.12 -0.69
N PRO A 525 -4.67 -15.43 -1.00
CA PRO A 525 -3.68 -16.34 -0.42
C PRO A 525 -2.27 -15.76 -0.46
N ASN A 526 -1.51 -15.97 0.61
CA ASN A 526 -0.12 -15.52 0.64
C ASN A 526 0.71 -16.21 -0.47
N ALA A 527 1.87 -15.63 -0.79
CA ALA A 527 2.69 -16.10 -1.92
C ALA A 527 3.13 -17.57 -1.81
N GLY A 528 3.38 -18.08 -0.59
CA GLY A 528 3.72 -19.48 -0.35
C GLY A 528 2.54 -20.41 -0.64
N PHE A 529 1.34 -20.04 -0.20
CA PHE A 529 0.11 -20.80 -0.48
C PHE A 529 -0.24 -20.78 -1.96
N LEU A 530 -0.04 -19.66 -2.66
CA LEU A 530 -0.21 -19.60 -4.12
C LEU A 530 0.78 -20.53 -4.85
N SER A 531 2.01 -20.68 -4.36
CA SER A 531 2.96 -21.66 -4.91
C SER A 531 2.46 -23.08 -4.68
N GLN A 532 2.07 -23.40 -3.44
CA GLN A 532 1.59 -24.74 -3.08
C GLN A 532 0.32 -25.14 -3.84
N LEU A 533 -0.59 -24.21 -4.12
CA LEU A 533 -1.77 -24.48 -4.96
C LEU A 533 -1.40 -24.81 -6.41
N LYS A 534 -0.37 -24.16 -6.98
CA LYS A 534 0.14 -24.49 -8.31
C LYS A 534 0.87 -25.84 -8.32
N ASP A 535 1.62 -26.14 -7.27
CA ASP A 535 2.27 -27.44 -7.11
C ASP A 535 1.22 -28.54 -6.96
N TYR A 536 0.13 -28.28 -6.23
CA TYR A 536 -1.02 -29.16 -6.12
C TYR A 536 -1.73 -29.37 -7.47
N ASP A 537 -1.89 -28.32 -8.29
CA ASP A 537 -2.41 -28.43 -9.66
C ASP A 537 -1.57 -29.38 -10.52
N ASN A 538 -0.24 -29.24 -10.44
CA ASN A 538 0.69 -30.13 -11.13
C ASN A 538 0.59 -31.57 -10.61
N TYR A 539 0.50 -31.75 -9.28
CA TYR A 539 0.28 -33.06 -8.66
C TYR A 539 -1.02 -33.71 -9.16
N LEU A 540 -2.14 -32.96 -9.20
CA LEU A 540 -3.41 -33.47 -9.71
C LEU A 540 -3.30 -33.88 -11.19
N LYS A 541 -2.70 -33.04 -12.04
CA LYS A 541 -2.47 -33.36 -13.46
C LYS A 541 -1.62 -34.61 -13.64
N ASN A 542 -0.54 -34.74 -12.88
CA ASN A 542 0.37 -35.90 -12.97
C ASN A 542 -0.28 -37.19 -12.44
N ASN A 543 -1.15 -37.11 -11.44
CA ASN A 543 -1.88 -38.28 -10.94
C ASN A 543 -3.14 -38.61 -11.76
N LEU A 544 -3.67 -37.66 -12.54
CA LEU A 544 -4.67 -37.94 -13.59
C LEU A 544 -4.09 -38.86 -14.69
N TYR A 545 -2.78 -38.78 -14.97
CA TYR A 545 -2.08 -39.71 -15.89
C TYR A 545 -1.78 -41.08 -15.28
N LEU A 546 -1.71 -41.22 -13.95
CA LEU A 546 -1.52 -42.51 -13.28
C LEU A 546 -2.80 -43.34 -13.15
N VAL A 547 -3.98 -42.70 -13.14
CA VAL A 547 -5.26 -43.43 -13.16
C VAL A 547 -5.52 -44.07 -14.53
N HIS A 548 -4.96 -43.53 -15.62
CA HIS A 548 -5.04 -44.18 -16.95
C HIS A 548 -4.17 -45.43 -17.10
N LEU A 549 -3.26 -45.73 -16.15
CA LEU A 549 -2.43 -46.94 -16.12
C LEU A 549 -2.88 -47.99 -15.09
N PHE A 550 -3.94 -47.72 -14.30
CA PHE A 550 -4.53 -48.69 -13.35
C PHE A 550 -6.07 -48.67 -13.33
N THR A 551 -6.72 -48.49 -14.49
CA THR A 551 -8.15 -48.80 -14.63
C THR A 551 -8.36 -50.25 -15.05
N ILE A 552 -8.52 -51.14 -14.06
CA ILE A 552 -9.36 -52.35 -14.15
C ILE A 552 -10.19 -52.43 -12.84
N PRO A 553 -11.48 -52.81 -12.90
CA PRO A 553 -12.48 -52.44 -11.92
C PRO A 553 -12.52 -53.42 -10.75
N ILE A 554 -12.60 -52.92 -9.52
CA ILE A 554 -13.05 -53.73 -8.38
C ILE A 554 -14.50 -53.37 -8.11
N ILE A 555 -15.37 -54.21 -8.67
CA ILE A 555 -16.78 -54.34 -8.33
C ILE A 555 -16.95 -55.72 -7.68
N ILE A 556 -17.64 -55.75 -6.52
CA ILE A 556 -18.39 -56.85 -5.86
C ILE A 556 -17.71 -57.73 -4.76
N ALA A 557 -18.33 -57.66 -3.56
CA ALA A 557 -18.57 -58.62 -2.47
C ALA A 557 -17.40 -59.40 -1.83
N THR A 558 -17.26 -59.51 -0.51
CA THR A 558 -18.12 -60.21 0.47
C THR A 558 -17.54 -59.89 1.87
N ILE A 559 -18.30 -59.63 2.94
CA ILE A 559 -18.78 -60.63 3.92
C ILE A 559 -20.04 -60.08 4.61
N ASN A 560 -21.17 -60.75 4.34
CA ASN A 560 -22.22 -60.98 5.34
C ASN A 560 -21.85 -62.28 6.07
N ILE A 561 -21.83 -62.25 7.41
CA ILE A 561 -22.08 -63.30 8.43
C ILE A 561 -21.65 -62.59 9.73
N VAL A 562 -22.57 -62.15 10.58
CA VAL A 562 -23.30 -63.02 11.52
C VAL A 562 -24.81 -62.80 11.41
N LYS A 563 -25.52 -63.84 10.97
CA LYS A 563 -26.92 -64.08 11.32
C LYS A 563 -26.99 -64.42 12.80
N LEU A 564 -28.03 -63.97 13.50
CA LEU A 564 -28.87 -64.88 14.29
C LEU A 564 -30.26 -64.24 14.51
N SER A 565 -31.26 -65.10 14.32
CA SER A 565 -32.71 -64.92 14.26
C SER A 565 -33.37 -64.54 15.59
N PRO A 566 -34.62 -64.04 15.58
CA PRO A 566 -35.50 -64.01 16.75
C PRO A 566 -36.42 -65.25 16.76
N GLU A 567 -36.34 -66.08 17.80
CA GLU A 567 -37.45 -66.84 18.42
C GLU A 567 -36.94 -67.73 19.57
N LEU A 568 -37.78 -67.85 20.62
CA LEU A 568 -37.77 -68.73 21.80
C LEU A 568 -37.10 -68.27 23.11
N ARG A 569 -38.01 -67.86 24.03
CA ARG A 569 -37.98 -67.72 25.50
C ARG A 569 -37.35 -66.48 26.12
#